data_AF-A0A838PDV9-F1
#
_entry.id   AF-A0A838PDV9-F1
#
_cell.length_a   1.000
_cell.length_b   1.000
_cell.length_c   1.000
_cell.angle_alpha   90.00
_cell.angle_beta   90.00
_cell.angle_gamma   90.00
#
_symmetry.space_group_name_H-M   'P 1'
#
loop_
_entity.id
_entity.type
_entity.pdbx_description
1 polymer ?
#
loop_
_entity_poly.entity_id
_entity_poly.type
_entity_poly.pdbx_seq_one_letter_code
_entity_poly.pdbx_strand_id
1 'polypeptide(L)' 'MAGSDVGFPYVFPGFSIHNELALLVQAELTPMEALQAATRNPARYLGLLDSLGTVEKGKVAADLRNLR' A
#
# COMPACT_ATOMS: atom_id res chain seq x y z
N MET A 1 1.88 0.19 9.00
CA MET A 1 1.58 0.93 7.76
C MET A 1 2.76 0.73 6.85
N ALA A 2 2.54 0.56 5.55
CA ALA A 2 3.62 0.44 4.58
C ALA A 2 4.00 1.83 4.03
N GLY A 3 5.26 2.03 3.69
CA GLY A 3 5.77 3.29 3.15
C GLY A 3 7.20 3.13 2.66
N SER A 4 7.46 3.63 1.45
CA SER A 4 8.76 3.44 0.80
C SER A 4 9.95 4.08 1.54
N ASP A 5 9.74 5.03 2.47
CA ASP A 5 10.82 5.82 3.12
C ASP A 5 11.76 6.55 2.14
N VAL A 6 11.19 7.02 1.01
CA VAL A 6 11.94 7.76 -0.03
C VAL A 6 12.69 8.94 0.58
N GLY A 7 14.00 8.98 0.35
CA GLY A 7 14.93 9.94 0.95
C GLY A 7 16.09 9.27 1.69
N PHE A 8 15.96 7.98 2.05
CA PHE A 8 17.05 7.18 2.57
C PHE A 8 17.95 6.60 1.45
N PRO A 9 19.27 6.44 1.68
CA PRO A 9 20.15 5.77 0.71
C PRO A 9 19.61 4.38 0.33
N TYR A 10 19.67 4.05 -0.97
CA TYR A 10 19.22 2.78 -1.55
C TYR A 10 17.71 2.53 -1.55
N VAL A 11 16.91 3.52 -1.19
CA VAL A 11 15.46 3.50 -1.35
C VAL A 11 15.09 4.13 -2.68
N PHE A 12 14.53 3.34 -3.58
CA PHE A 12 14.09 3.83 -4.90
C PHE A 12 12.57 3.95 -4.96
N PRO A 13 12.01 5.09 -5.36
CA PRO A 13 10.56 5.26 -5.47
C PRO A 13 9.95 4.33 -6.51
N GLY A 14 8.67 4.02 -6.35
CA GLY A 14 7.95 3.11 -7.24
C GLY A 14 8.11 1.66 -6.79
N PHE A 15 9.13 0.95 -7.27
CA PHE A 15 9.20 -0.50 -7.10
C PHE A 15 9.47 -0.97 -5.65
N SER A 16 10.10 -0.15 -4.81
CA SER A 16 10.41 -0.51 -3.41
C SER A 16 9.17 -0.85 -2.59
N ILE A 17 8.01 -0.24 -2.89
CA ILE A 17 6.77 -0.52 -2.17
C ILE A 17 6.27 -1.95 -2.42
N HIS A 18 6.53 -2.52 -3.61
CA HIS A 18 6.19 -3.91 -3.90
C HIS A 18 7.07 -4.88 -3.12
N ASN A 19 8.36 -4.55 -2.96
CA ASN A 19 9.26 -5.32 -2.12
C ASN A 19 8.84 -5.26 -0.64
N GLU A 20 8.42 -4.09 -0.17
CA GLU A 20 7.92 -3.92 1.20
C GLU A 20 6.67 -4.76 1.47
N LEU A 21 5.73 -4.83 0.53
CA LEU A 21 4.57 -5.73 0.65
C LEU A 21 4.99 -7.20 0.73
N ALA A 22 5.97 -7.62 -0.08
CA ALA A 22 6.50 -8.99 -0.01
C ALA A 22 7.19 -9.27 1.33
N LEU A 23 7.91 -8.30 1.89
CA LEU A 23 8.54 -8.40 3.21
C LEU A 23 7.51 -8.50 4.33
N LEU A 24 6.39 -7.77 4.24
CA LEU A 24 5.28 -7.89 5.19
C LEU A 24 4.68 -9.29 5.18
N VAL A 25 4.50 -9.88 4.00
CA VAL A 25 4.04 -11.28 3.89
C VAL A 25 5.07 -12.26 4.45
N GLN A 26 6.36 -12.03 4.21
CA GLN A 26 7.44 -12.82 4.83
C GLN A 26 7.48 -12.67 6.35
N ALA A 27 7.06 -11.52 6.87
CA ALA A 27 6.87 -11.24 8.29
C ALA A 27 5.53 -11.76 8.83
N GLU A 28 4.92 -12.73 8.15
CA GLU A 28 3.71 -13.46 8.54
C GLU A 28 2.39 -12.67 8.47
N LEU A 29 2.37 -11.51 7.78
CA LEU A 29 1.09 -10.90 7.42
C LEU A 29 0.44 -11.68 6.28
N THR A 30 -0.89 -11.80 6.31
CA THR A 30 -1.62 -12.27 5.15
C THR A 30 -1.47 -11.28 3.99
N PRO A 31 -1.60 -11.73 2.72
CA PRO A 31 -1.61 -10.83 1.57
C PRO A 31 -2.65 -9.71 1.69
N MET A 32 -3.79 -9.98 2.32
CA MET A 32 -4.82 -8.97 2.58
C MET A 32 -4.36 -7.92 3.60
N GLU A 33 -3.73 -8.33 4.69
CA GLU A 33 -3.20 -7.39 5.69
C GLU A 33 -2.09 -6.52 5.11
N ALA A 34 -1.21 -7.08 4.30
CA ALA A 34 -0.18 -6.33 3.59
C ALA A 34 -0.81 -5.28 2.65
N LEU A 35 -1.82 -5.67 1.85
CA LEU A 35 -2.55 -4.73 0.98
C LEU A 35 -3.25 -3.63 1.78
N GLN A 36 -3.90 -3.96 2.89
CA GLN A 36 -4.56 -2.98 3.76
C GLN A 36 -3.55 -2.02 4.41
N ALA A 37 -2.35 -2.50 4.75
CA ALA A 37 -1.27 -1.68 5.29
C ALA A 37 -0.76 -0.61 4.31
N ALA A 38 -0.87 -0.85 3.01
CA ALA A 38 -0.51 0.08 1.94
C ALA A 38 -1.67 0.89 1.36
N THR A 39 -2.93 0.57 1.68
CA THR A 39 -4.12 1.21 1.07
C THR A 39 -5.07 1.78 2.12
N ARG A 40 -5.93 0.93 2.69
CA ARG A 40 -6.99 1.31 3.63
C ARG A 40 -6.45 2.01 4.88
N ASN A 41 -5.37 1.50 5.44
CA ASN A 41 -4.86 1.99 6.72
C ASN A 41 -4.26 3.41 6.62
N PRO A 42 -3.41 3.72 5.63
CA PRO A 42 -2.99 5.09 5.36
C PRO A 42 -4.15 6.03 5.03
N ALA A 43 -5.10 5.62 4.18
CA ALA A 43 -6.26 6.46 3.84
C ALA A 43 -7.10 6.80 5.08
N ARG A 44 -7.31 5.81 5.97
CA ARG A 44 -7.97 6.04 7.27
C ARG A 44 -7.19 6.98 8.16
N TYR A 45 -5.87 6.80 8.25
CA TYR A 45 -5.00 7.65 9.08
C TYR A 45 -4.99 9.10 8.61
N LEU A 46 -5.01 9.33 7.29
CA LEU A 46 -5.02 10.66 6.67
C LEU A 46 -6.43 11.28 6.60
N GLY A 47 -7.48 10.59 7.04
CA GLY A 47 -8.86 11.07 6.93
C GLY A 47 -9.41 11.09 5.49
N LEU A 48 -8.82 10.31 4.58
CA LEU A 48 -9.15 10.26 3.14
C LEU A 48 -9.91 8.99 2.75
N LEU A 49 -10.45 8.24 3.72
CA LEU A 49 -11.10 6.95 3.45
C LEU A 49 -12.42 7.08 2.67
N ASP A 50 -12.98 8.28 2.60
CA ASP A 50 -14.14 8.63 1.79
C ASP A 50 -13.83 8.67 0.28
N SER A 51 -12.57 8.89 -0.08
CA SER A 51 -12.12 9.14 -1.46
C SER A 51 -11.02 8.19 -1.94
N LEU A 52 -10.28 7.56 -1.03
CA LEU A 52 -9.10 6.71 -1.29
C LEU A 52 -9.06 5.44 -0.42
N GLY A 53 -8.16 4.52 -0.77
CA GLY A 53 -7.76 3.39 0.08
C GLY A 53 -8.63 2.12 0.00
N THR A 54 -9.72 2.14 -0.78
CA THR A 54 -10.55 0.95 -1.07
C THR A 54 -11.05 0.99 -2.51
N VAL A 55 -11.49 -0.16 -3.03
CA VAL A 55 -12.08 -0.28 -4.37
C VAL A 55 -13.59 -0.16 -4.25
N GLU A 56 -14.11 1.07 -4.37
CA GLU A 56 -15.54 1.38 -4.30
C GLU A 56 -15.92 2.39 -5.37
N LYS A 57 -17.18 2.32 -5.84
CA LYS A 57 -17.68 3.26 -6.85
C LYS A 57 -17.65 4.69 -6.30
N GLY A 58 -17.12 5.62 -7.08
CA GLY A 58 -17.03 7.04 -6.71
C GLY A 58 -15.74 7.43 -5.97
N LYS A 59 -14.89 6.47 -5.61
CA LYS A 59 -13.53 6.73 -5.10
C LYS A 59 -12.52 6.82 -6.23
N VAL A 60 -11.40 7.49 -5.97
CA VAL A 60 -10.30 7.58 -6.93
C VAL A 60 -9.74 6.18 -7.16
N ALA A 61 -9.58 5.80 -8.43
CA ALA A 61 -9.08 4.49 -8.81
C ALA A 61 -7.63 4.30 -8.35
N ALA A 62 -7.37 3.25 -7.57
CA ALA A 62 -6.01 2.76 -7.33
C ALA A 62 -5.54 1.98 -8.57
N ASP A 63 -4.28 2.19 -8.98
CA ASP A 63 -3.68 1.44 -10.09
C ASP A 63 -3.36 0.00 -9.65
N LEU A 64 -4.28 -0.94 -9.92
CA LEU A 64 -4.18 -2.36 -9.56
C LEU A 64 -3.41 -3.19 -10.62
N ARG A 65 -2.25 -2.72 -11.07
CA ARG A 65 -1.46 -3.46 -12.08
C ARG A 65 -0.72 -4.64 -11.42
N ASN A 66 -1.05 -5.85 -11.88
CA ASN A 66 -0.32 -7.12 -11.68
C ASN A 66 -0.28 -7.72 -10.25
N LEU A 67 -1.42 -8.17 -9.74
CA LEU A 67 -1.49 -9.20 -8.67
C LEU A 67 -1.70 -10.62 -9.25
N ARG A 68 -0.99 -10.95 -10.34
CA ARG A 68 -0.97 -12.32 -10.89
C ARG A 68 0.18 -13.12 -10.29
#